data_AF-A0A161RG78-F1
#
_entry.id   AF-A0A161RG78-F1
#
_cell.length_a   1.000
_cell.length_b   1.000
_cell.length_c   1.000
_cell.angle_alpha   90.00
_cell.angle_beta   90.00
_cell.angle_gamma   90.00
#
_symmetry.space_group_name_H-M   'P 1'
#
loop_
_entity.id
_entity.type
_entity.pdbx_description
1 polymer ?
#
loop_
_entity_poly.entity_id
_entity_poly.type
_entity_poly.pdbx_seq_one_letter_code
_entity_poly.pdbx_strand_id
1 'polypeptide(L)' 'MLQTRHRIGLIAVTLLVVVAILLAAQHYFNRQEISSLTGGCLDNGGTVELTIHNTLTNSYEFSCTR' A
#
# COMPACT_ATOMS: atom_id res chain seq x y z
N MET A 1 20.45 34.58 0.51
CA MET A 1 19.65 33.82 -0.47
C MET A 1 20.03 32.33 -0.55
N LEU A 2 21.31 31.95 -0.46
CA LEU A 2 21.72 30.53 -0.56
C LEU A 2 21.21 29.66 0.62
N GLN A 3 21.26 30.18 1.86
CA GLN A 3 20.87 29.45 3.08
C GLN A 3 19.38 29.07 3.15
N THR A 4 18.49 29.91 2.64
CA THR A 4 17.04 29.60 2.57
C THR A 4 16.72 28.52 1.54
N ARG A 5 17.48 28.47 0.42
CA ARG A 5 17.33 27.41 -0.60
C ARG A 5 17.70 26.03 -0.05
N HIS A 6 18.76 25.93 0.75
CA HIS A 6 19.14 24.67 1.39
C HIS A 6 18.10 24.17 2.41
N ARG A 7 17.49 25.08 3.19
CA ARG A 7 16.42 24.73 4.13
C ARG A 7 15.17 24.22 3.43
N ILE A 8 14.76 24.88 2.33
CA ILE A 8 13.63 24.43 1.52
C ILE A 8 13.93 23.07 0.87
N GLY A 9 15.15 22.88 0.36
CA GLY A 9 15.59 21.60 -0.20
C GLY A 9 15.51 20.46 0.81
N LEU A 10 15.97 20.68 2.05
CA LEU A 10 15.87 19.70 3.12
C LEU A 10 14.41 19.35 3.45
N ILE A 11 13.53 20.34 3.57
CA ILE A 11 12.10 20.09 3.83
C ILE A 11 11.48 19.26 2.71
N ALA A 12 11.77 19.59 1.45
CA ALA A 12 11.27 18.85 0.30
C ALA A 12 11.75 17.40 0.29
N VAL A 13 13.05 17.16 0.56
CA VAL A 13 13.61 15.81 0.63
C VAL A 13 12.97 15.01 1.77
N THR A 14 12.85 15.60 2.96
CA THR A 14 12.20 14.93 4.09
C THR A 14 10.75 14.57 3.77
N LEU A 15 10.01 15.48 3.14
CA LEU A 15 8.62 15.23 2.73
C LEU A 15 8.54 14.06 1.75
N LEU A 16 9.43 14.01 0.75
CA LEU A 16 9.49 12.91 -0.22
C LEU A 16 9.79 11.57 0.46
N VAL A 17 10.72 11.55 1.42
CA VAL A 17 11.04 10.34 2.20
C VAL A 17 9.82 9.86 2.99
N VAL A 18 9.10 10.78 3.65
CA VAL A 18 7.88 10.44 4.40
C VAL A 18 6.83 9.84 3.47
N VAL A 19 6.58 10.45 2.31
CA VAL A 19 5.61 9.93 1.32
C VAL A 19 6.03 8.54 0.83
N ALA A 20 7.32 8.33 0.54
CA ALA A 20 7.82 7.02 0.11
C ALA A 20 7.61 5.94 1.19
N ILE A 21 7.86 6.26 2.46
CA ILE A 21 7.63 5.33 3.58
C ILE A 21 6.14 4.99 3.69
N LEU A 22 5.25 5.98 3.59
CA LEU A 22 3.81 5.75 3.67
C LEU A 22 3.30 4.87 2.53
N LEU A 23 3.76 5.10 1.29
CA LEU A 23 3.41 4.26 0.14
C LEU A 23 3.92 2.83 0.31
N ALA A 24 5.16 2.65 0.78
CA ALA A 24 5.73 1.34 1.03
C ALA A 24 4.97 0.59 2.14
N ALA A 25 4.58 1.29 3.21
CA ALA A 25 3.78 0.72 4.29
C ALA A 25 2.40 0.29 3.78
N GLN A 26 1.69 1.15 3.04
CA GLN A 26 0.39 0.82 2.45
C GLN A 26 0.50 -0.41 1.52
N HIS A 27 1.50 -0.43 0.64
CA HIS A 27 1.78 -1.56 -0.24
C HIS A 27 1.98 -2.86 0.55
N TYR A 28 2.81 -2.83 1.60
CA TYR A 28 3.10 -3.98 2.43
C TYR A 28 1.86 -4.51 3.16
N PHE A 29 1.14 -3.63 3.87
CA PHE A 29 -0.04 -4.02 4.64
C PHE A 29 -1.17 -4.54 3.74
N ASN A 30 -1.43 -3.90 2.60
CA ASN A 30 -2.44 -4.37 1.67
C ASN A 30 -2.11 -5.78 1.13
N ARG A 31 -0.84 -6.09 0.83
CA ARG A 31 -0.48 -7.48 0.43
C ARG A 31 -0.71 -8.48 1.54
N GLN A 32 -0.33 -8.13 2.76
CA GLN A 32 -0.50 -9.03 3.90
C GLN A 32 -1.99 -9.29 4.17
N GLU A 33 -2.82 -8.25 4.04
CA GLU A 33 -4.26 -8.33 4.20
C GLU A 33 -4.91 -9.21 3.12
N ILE A 34 -4.59 -8.97 1.85
CA ILE A 34 -5.03 -9.82 0.72
C ILE A 34 -4.66 -11.29 0.98
N SER A 35 -3.42 -11.57 1.39
CA SER A 35 -2.98 -12.94 1.69
C SER A 35 -3.80 -13.58 2.81
N SER A 36 -4.15 -12.82 3.85
CA SER A 36 -4.96 -13.31 4.96
C SER A 36 -6.41 -13.56 4.55
N LEU A 37 -7.02 -12.64 3.78
CA LEU A 37 -8.40 -12.73 3.33
C LEU A 37 -8.61 -13.90 2.36
N THR A 38 -7.70 -14.03 1.38
CA THR A 38 -7.73 -15.11 0.40
C THR A 38 -7.52 -16.47 1.05
N GLY A 39 -6.55 -16.61 1.95
CA GLY A 39 -6.34 -17.84 2.72
C GLY A 39 -7.58 -18.21 3.53
N GLY A 40 -8.12 -17.27 4.30
CA GLY A 40 -9.33 -17.50 5.09
C GLY A 40 -10.55 -17.89 4.26
N CYS A 41 -10.74 -17.31 3.07
CA CYS A 41 -11.83 -17.68 2.17
C CYS A 41 -11.68 -19.12 1.66
N LEU A 42 -10.49 -19.49 1.22
CA LEU A 42 -10.19 -20.83 0.69
C LEU A 42 -10.30 -21.91 1.78
N ASP A 43 -9.79 -21.63 2.99
CA ASP A 43 -9.85 -22.55 4.13
C ASP A 43 -11.30 -22.85 4.56
N ASN A 44 -12.22 -21.92 4.30
CA ASN A 44 -13.65 -22.11 4.55
C ASN A 44 -14.42 -22.70 3.34
N GLY A 45 -13.71 -23.08 2.27
CA GLY A 45 -14.29 -23.67 1.07
C GLY A 45 -15.00 -22.67 0.15
N GLY A 46 -14.69 -21.37 0.27
CA GLY A 46 -15.18 -20.33 -0.62
C GLY A 46 -14.32 -20.18 -1.89
N THR A 47 -14.83 -19.41 -2.84
CA THR A 47 -14.14 -18.98 -4.05
C THR A 47 -13.71 -17.52 -3.91
N VAL A 48 -12.42 -17.27 -4.15
CA VAL A 48 -11.81 -15.94 -4.07
C VAL A 48 -12.03 -15.18 -5.36
N GLU A 49 -12.55 -13.95 -5.26
CA GLU A 49 -12.55 -12.96 -6.33
C GLU A 49 -11.76 -11.73 -5.87
N LEU A 50 -10.63 -11.46 -6.51
CA LEU A 50 -9.70 -10.39 -6.14
C LEU A 50 -9.36 -9.55 -7.36
N THR A 51 -9.60 -8.24 -7.26
CA THR A 51 -9.23 -7.26 -8.29
C THR A 51 -8.24 -6.26 -7.72
N ILE A 52 -7.07 -6.11 -8.35
CA ILE A 52 -6.09 -5.09 -7.98
C ILE A 52 -6.29 -3.85 -8.85
N HIS A 53 -6.62 -2.72 -8.22
CA HIS A 53 -6.85 -1.44 -8.90
C HIS A 53 -5.59 -0.59 -9.03
N ASN A 54 -4.63 -0.74 -8.10
CA ASN A 54 -3.38 0.02 -8.13
C ASN A 54 -2.22 -0.82 -7.62
N THR A 55 -1.19 -1.01 -8.45
CA THR A 55 -0.01 -1.82 -8.14
C THR A 55 1.01 -1.13 -7.23
N LEU A 56 0.96 0.20 -7.11
CA LEU A 56 1.86 0.97 -6.24
C LEU A 56 1.47 0.89 -4.77
N THR A 57 0.18 0.88 -4.48
CA THR A 57 -0.35 0.78 -3.12
C THR A 57 -0.97 -0.59 -2.82
N ASN A 58 -1.03 -1.49 -3.81
CA ASN A 58 -1.91 -2.66 -3.82
C ASN A 58 -3.33 -2.32 -3.39
N SER A 59 -3.90 -1.22 -3.89
CA SER A 59 -5.33 -0.97 -3.71
C SER A 59 -6.11 -2.11 -4.37
N TYR A 60 -7.06 -2.69 -3.66
CA TYR A 60 -7.73 -3.90 -4.09
C TYR A 60 -9.21 -3.90 -3.70
N GLU A 61 -9.98 -4.71 -4.42
CA GLU A 61 -11.32 -5.13 -4.06
C GLU A 61 -11.31 -6.65 -3.89
N PHE A 62 -11.91 -7.13 -2.80
CA PHE A 62 -11.95 -8.53 -2.44
C PHE A 62 -13.40 -8.96 -2.18
N SER A 63 -13.76 -10.11 -2.74
CA SER A 63 -15.00 -10.81 -2.48
C SER A 63 -14.73 -12.29 -2.23
N CYS A 64 -15.52 -12.88 -1.34
CA CYS A 64 -15.52 -14.31 -1.06
C CYS A 64 -16.94 -14.83 -1.22
N THR A 65 -17.16 -15.70 -2.19
CA THR A 65 -18.45 -16.35 -2.42
C THR A 65 -18.37 -17.82 -2.00
N ARG A 66 -19.44 -18.33 -1.40
CA ARG A 66 -19.56 -19.74 -1.00
C ARG A 66 -20.68 -20.39 -1.79
#